data_AF-A0A857J5W1-F1
#
_entry.id   AF-A0A857J5W1-F1
#
_cell.length_a   1.000
_cell.length_b   1.000
_cell.length_c   1.000
_cell.angle_alpha   90.00
_cell.angle_beta   90.00
_cell.angle_gamma   90.00
#
_symmetry.space_group_name_H-M   'P 1'
#
loop_
_entity.id
_entity.type
_entity.pdbx_description
1 polymer ?
#
loop_
_entity_poly.entity_id
_entity_poly.type
_entity_poly.pdbx_seq_one_letter_code
_entity_poly.pdbx_strand_id
1 'polypeptide(L)'
;MSLKPTVEQAIRRLRLDDDLTGDVRDAIEAAFAETLAFLDGRLYEVESPESLLDPRAIIMTPDIIAAQLLLADALVGANDTRAREYKRTAAFNILRPRRIAGC
;
A
#
# COMPACT_ATOMS: atom_id res chain seq x y z
N MET A 1 8.76 1.03 11.93
CA MET A 1 8.33 1.86 10.77
C MET A 1 6.91 1.43 10.45
N SER A 2 5.95 2.37 10.39
CA SER A 2 4.51 2.06 10.23
C SER A 2 4.23 1.16 9.02
N LEU A 3 3.24 0.27 9.18
CA LEU A 3 2.76 -0.64 8.12
C LEU A 3 1.92 0.05 7.03
N LYS A 4 1.48 1.29 7.30
CA LYS A 4 0.68 2.12 6.39
C LYS A 4 1.31 3.50 6.24
N PRO A 5 1.14 4.17 5.09
CA PRO A 5 1.40 5.61 5.01
C PRO A 5 0.46 6.36 5.96
N THR A 6 0.94 7.47 6.53
CA THR A 6 0.03 8.38 7.26
C THR A 6 -0.75 9.25 6.29
N VAL A 7 -1.84 9.86 6.77
CA VAL A 7 -2.66 10.77 5.96
C VAL A 7 -1.84 11.97 5.50
N GLU A 8 -1.02 12.55 6.37
CA GLU A 8 -0.15 13.69 6.03
C GLU A 8 0.89 13.29 4.98
N GLN A 9 1.43 12.07 5.06
CA GLN A 9 2.35 11.56 4.05
C GLN A 9 1.67 11.38 2.70
N ALA A 10 0.43 10.86 2.69
CA ALA A 10 -0.35 10.66 1.47
C ALA A 10 -0.72 11.99 0.81
N ILE A 11 -1.32 12.91 1.56
CA ILE A 11 -1.68 14.25 1.06
C ILE A 11 -0.45 14.95 0.46
N ARG A 12 0.67 14.98 1.20
CA ARG A 12 1.91 15.65 0.76
C ARG A 12 2.52 14.99 -0.48
N ARG A 13 2.59 13.66 -0.53
CA ARG A 13 3.27 12.93 -1.62
C ARG A 13 2.43 12.87 -2.89
N LEU A 14 1.11 12.79 -2.74
CA LEU A 14 0.15 12.71 -3.84
C LEU A 14 -0.34 14.10 -4.30
N ARG A 15 0.01 15.16 -3.56
CA ARG A 15 -0.43 16.54 -3.82
C ARG A 15 -1.96 16.65 -3.86
N LEU A 16 -2.61 16.00 -2.92
CA LEU A 16 -4.07 16.04 -2.76
C LEU A 16 -4.47 17.29 -1.98
N ASP A 17 -5.73 17.67 -2.13
CA ASP A 17 -6.33 18.74 -1.34
C ASP A 17 -6.47 18.29 0.13
N ASP A 18 -6.24 19.20 1.07
CA ASP A 18 -6.41 18.94 2.50
C ASP A 18 -7.88 18.63 2.84
N ASP A 19 -8.83 19.14 2.05
CA ASP A 19 -10.27 18.85 2.19
C ASP A 19 -10.60 17.36 1.97
N LEU A 20 -9.72 16.61 1.29
CA LEU A 20 -9.88 15.16 1.04
C LEU A 20 -9.36 14.28 2.19
N THR A 21 -8.99 14.86 3.34
CA THR A 21 -8.43 14.12 4.49
C THR A 21 -9.26 12.90 4.89
N GLY A 22 -10.59 12.99 4.86
CA GLY A 22 -11.49 11.88 5.14
C GLY A 22 -11.38 10.75 4.11
N ASP A 23 -11.52 11.10 2.83
CA ASP A 23 -11.43 10.14 1.73
C ASP A 23 -10.05 9.47 1.65
N VAL A 24 -8.98 10.24 1.90
CA VAL A 24 -7.61 9.72 1.95
C VAL A 24 -7.43 8.70 3.06
N ARG A 25 -8.02 8.93 4.24
CA ARG A 25 -7.94 7.96 5.34
C ARG A 25 -8.59 6.64 4.96
N ASP A 26 -9.80 6.68 4.41
CA ASP A 26 -10.53 5.48 4.00
C ASP A 26 -9.82 4.76 2.84
N ALA A 27 -9.25 5.52 1.90
CA ALA A 27 -8.47 4.95 0.81
C ALA A 27 -7.16 4.31 1.27
N ILE A 28 -6.49 4.82 2.30
CA ILE A 28 -5.31 4.18 2.90
C ILE A 28 -5.68 2.82 3.49
N GLU A 29 -6.82 2.74 4.20
CA GLU A 29 -7.32 1.49 4.77
C GLU A 29 -7.63 0.46 3.67
N ALA A 30 -8.35 0.88 2.62
CA ALA A 30 -8.63 0.02 1.47
C ALA A 30 -7.36 -0.41 0.72
N ALA A 31 -6.43 0.53 0.46
CA ALA A 31 -5.16 0.24 -0.20
C ALA A 31 -4.29 -0.74 0.59
N PHE A 32 -4.30 -0.64 1.92
CA PHE A 32 -3.61 -1.58 2.80
C PHE A 32 -4.24 -2.98 2.72
N ALA A 33 -5.58 -3.08 2.78
CA ALA A 33 -6.28 -4.35 2.66
C ALA A 33 -5.99 -5.03 1.30
N GLU A 34 -6.01 -4.25 0.21
CA GLU A 34 -5.64 -4.74 -1.13
C GLU A 34 -4.19 -5.21 -1.20
N THR A 35 -3.27 -4.49 -0.55
CA THR A 35 -1.86 -4.87 -0.48
C THR A 35 -1.68 -6.21 0.23
N LEU A 36 -2.35 -6.41 1.38
CA LEU A 36 -2.31 -7.67 2.12
C LEU A 36 -2.88 -8.83 1.30
N ALA A 37 -4.04 -8.61 0.66
CA ALA A 37 -4.67 -9.61 -0.19
C ALA A 37 -3.79 -10.01 -1.37
N PHE A 38 -3.06 -9.05 -1.97
CA PHE A 38 -2.17 -9.33 -3.09
C PHE A 38 -0.89 -10.04 -2.66
N LEU A 39 -0.28 -9.62 -1.55
CA LEU A 39 0.99 -10.17 -1.08
C LEU A 39 0.87 -11.62 -0.58
N ASP A 40 -0.32 -12.01 -0.12
CA ASP A 40 -0.62 -13.37 0.36
C ASP A 40 0.38 -13.84 1.43
N GLY A 41 0.67 -12.94 2.37
CA GLY A 41 1.60 -13.16 3.49
C GLY A 41 1.30 -12.19 4.62
N ARG A 42 2.08 -12.27 5.70
CA ARG A 42 1.91 -11.37 6.86
C ARG A 42 2.96 -10.28 6.83
N LEU A 43 2.51 -9.03 6.87
CA LEU A 43 3.36 -7.86 6.79
C LEU A 43 3.83 -7.45 8.18
N TYR A 44 5.13 -7.28 8.36
CA TYR A 44 5.77 -6.95 9.63
C TYR A 44 6.58 -5.66 9.53
N GLU A 45 6.74 -4.96 10.64
CA GLU A 45 7.65 -3.82 10.70
C GLU A 45 9.11 -4.28 10.56
N VAL A 46 9.97 -3.36 10.07
CA VAL A 46 11.42 -3.53 10.09
C VAL A 46 11.82 -3.79 11.55
N GLU A 47 12.44 -4.94 11.84
CA GLU A 47 12.86 -5.40 13.17
C GLU A 47 11.82 -6.16 14.03
N SER A 48 10.69 -6.61 13.46
CA SER A 48 9.77 -7.46 14.24
C SER A 48 10.39 -8.84 14.55
N PRO A 49 10.62 -9.23 15.82
CA PRO A 49 11.20 -10.54 16.16
C PRO A 49 10.26 -11.69 15.79
N GLU A 50 8.95 -11.45 15.75
CA GLU A 50 7.94 -12.43 15.33
C GLU A 50 8.13 -12.85 13.86
N SER A 51 8.65 -11.95 13.02
CA SER A 51 8.87 -12.24 11.60
C SER A 51 9.89 -13.35 11.37
N LEU A 52 10.80 -13.59 12.32
CA LEU A 52 11.81 -14.65 12.22
C LEU A 52 11.22 -16.05 12.35
N LEU A 53 10.02 -16.17 12.90
CA LEU A 53 9.33 -17.44 13.14
C LEU A 53 8.18 -17.68 12.15
N ASP A 54 7.84 -16.71 11.29
CA ASP A 54 6.75 -16.81 10.34
C ASP A 54 7.29 -17.08 8.92
N PRO A 55 7.05 -18.27 8.34
CA PRO A 55 7.51 -18.60 6.99
C PRO A 55 6.84 -17.78 5.88
N ARG A 56 5.77 -17.04 6.20
CA ARG A 56 5.07 -16.11 5.30
C ARG A 56 5.33 -14.65 5.68
N ALA A 57 6.36 -14.38 6.48
CA ALA A 57 6.74 -13.03 6.86
C ALA A 57 7.22 -12.22 5.65
N ILE A 58 6.64 -11.03 5.49
CA ILE A 58 7.10 -10.02 4.56
C ILE A 58 7.50 -8.80 5.39
N ILE A 59 8.75 -8.38 5.29
CA ILE A 59 9.23 -7.19 5.98
C ILE A 59 8.78 -5.94 5.22
N MET A 60 8.21 -4.99 5.94
CA MET A 60 7.82 -3.70 5.41
C MET A 60 9.05 -3.00 4.83
N THR A 61 8.93 -2.53 3.59
CA THR A 61 9.96 -1.75 2.90
C THR A 61 9.37 -0.46 2.34
N PRO A 62 10.17 0.59 2.11
CA PRO A 62 9.68 1.85 1.53
C PRO A 62 8.89 1.67 0.23
N ASP A 63 9.24 0.67 -0.59
CA ASP A 63 8.53 0.35 -1.83
C ASP A 63 7.11 -0.15 -1.59
N ILE A 64 6.86 -0.90 -0.50
CA ILE A 64 5.51 -1.36 -0.15
C ILE A 64 4.65 -0.14 0.24
N ILE A 65 5.22 0.83 0.96
CA ILE A 65 4.54 2.10 1.24
C ILE A 65 4.28 2.89 -0.06
N ALA A 66 5.23 2.94 -0.99
CA ALA A 66 5.03 3.58 -2.27
C ALA A 66 3.90 2.92 -3.09
N ALA A 67 3.81 1.59 -3.07
CA ALA A 67 2.72 0.86 -3.70
C ALA A 67 1.36 1.14 -3.04
N GLN A 68 1.29 1.17 -1.71
CA GLN A 68 0.08 1.55 -0.98
C GLN A 68 -0.37 2.98 -1.31
N LEU A 69 0.57 3.92 -1.46
CA LEU A 69 0.26 5.30 -1.87
C LEU A 69 -0.33 5.36 -3.30
N LEU A 70 0.20 4.57 -4.24
CA LEU A 70 -0.36 4.48 -5.60
C LEU A 70 -1.76 3.86 -5.61
N LEU A 71 -2.02 2.87 -4.76
CA LEU A 71 -3.36 2.30 -4.58
C LEU A 71 -4.32 3.32 -3.97
N ALA A 72 -3.91 4.04 -2.92
CA ALA A 72 -4.73 5.08 -2.32
C ALA A 72 -5.06 6.19 -3.34
N ASP A 73 -4.08 6.64 -4.11
CA ASP A 73 -4.27 7.62 -5.20
C ASP A 73 -5.27 7.16 -6.26
N ALA A 74 -5.26 5.86 -6.59
CA ALA A 74 -6.23 5.27 -7.52
C ALA A 74 -7.69 5.28 -6.99
N LEU A 75 -7.85 5.34 -5.66
CA LEU A 75 -9.13 5.30 -4.96
C LEU A 75 -9.69 6.70 -4.64
N VAL A 76 -8.85 7.65 -4.23
CA VAL A 76 -9.28 9.01 -3.82
C VAL A 76 -9.56 9.93 -5.00
N GLY A 77 -8.71 9.90 -6.02
CA GLY A 77 -8.78 10.87 -7.12
C GLY A 77 -10.02 10.67 -8.01
N ALA A 78 -10.50 11.76 -8.61
CA ALA A 78 -11.38 11.75 -9.78
C ALA A 78 -10.62 11.22 -11.01
N ASN A 79 -10.14 9.98 -10.92
CA ASN A 79 -9.41 9.31 -11.96
C ASN A 79 -10.41 8.78 -13.00
N ASP A 80 -10.10 8.96 -14.27
CA ASP A 80 -10.71 8.13 -15.29
C ASP A 80 -10.29 6.66 -15.11
N THR A 81 -11.01 5.75 -15.76
CA THR A 81 -10.76 4.30 -15.66
C THR A 81 -9.31 3.95 -15.98
N ARG A 82 -8.72 4.60 -17.00
CA ARG A 82 -7.37 4.30 -17.47
C ARG A 82 -6.31 4.74 -16.46
N ALA A 83 -6.45 5.90 -15.86
CA ALA A 83 -5.56 6.41 -14.82
C ALA A 83 -5.61 5.54 -13.57
N ARG A 84 -6.82 5.11 -13.17
CA ARG A 84 -7.00 4.19 -12.05
C ARG A 84 -6.30 2.85 -12.30
N GLU A 85 -6.51 2.25 -13.47
CA GLU A 85 -5.89 0.97 -13.84
C GLU A 85 -4.37 1.06 -13.94
N TYR A 86 -3.84 2.15 -14.51
CA TYR A 86 -2.40 2.40 -14.59
C TYR A 86 -1.76 2.43 -13.21
N LYS A 87 -2.33 3.20 -12.27
CA LYS A 87 -1.83 3.30 -10.88
C LYS A 87 -1.87 1.96 -10.15
N ARG A 88 -2.99 1.21 -10.27
CA ARG A 88 -3.11 -0.13 -9.68
C ARG A 88 -2.09 -1.11 -10.26
N THR A 89 -1.90 -1.08 -11.59
CA THR A 89 -0.90 -1.93 -12.27
C THR A 89 0.52 -1.60 -11.80
N ALA A 90 0.87 -0.31 -11.71
CA ALA A 90 2.17 0.11 -11.21
C ALA A 90 2.39 -0.35 -9.76
N ALA A 91 1.40 -0.20 -8.89
CA ALA A 91 1.45 -0.67 -7.51
C ALA A 91 1.68 -2.20 -7.43
N PHE A 92 0.91 -3.00 -8.18
CA PHE A 92 1.08 -4.44 -8.17
C PHE A 92 2.40 -4.91 -8.77
N ASN A 93 2.95 -4.18 -9.74
CA ASN A 93 4.30 -4.47 -10.25
C ASN A 93 5.38 -4.25 -9.19
N ILE A 94 5.23 -3.24 -8.31
CA ILE A 94 6.13 -3.02 -7.17
C ILE A 94 5.98 -4.13 -6.12
N LEU A 95 4.76 -4.59 -5.86
CA LEU A 95 4.47 -5.61 -4.86
C LEU A 95 4.83 -7.03 -5.33
N ARG A 96 4.78 -7.30 -6.64
CA ARG A 96 4.94 -8.64 -7.21
C ARG A 96 6.17 -9.41 -6.73
N PRO A 97 7.38 -8.83 -6.65
CA PRO A 97 8.57 -9.56 -6.21
C PRO A 97 8.52 -10.00 -4.73
N ARG A 98 7.61 -9.41 -3.93
CA ARG A 98 7.46 -9.63 -2.50
C ARG A 98 6.29 -10.54 -2.16
N ARG A 99 5.48 -10.88 -3.16
CA ARG A 99 4.33 -11.77 -3.00
C ARG A 99 4.85 -13.16 -2.68
N ILE A 100 4.31 -13.75 -1.61
CA ILE A 100 4.49 -15.17 -1.35
C ILE A 100 3.56 -15.90 -2.32
N ALA A 101 4.08 -16.30 -3.48
CA ALA A 101 3.34 -17.19 -4.37
C ALA A 101 3.18 -18.53 -3.66
N GLY A 102 1.94 -19.02 -3.60
CA GLY A 102 1.55 -20.19 -2.81
C GLY A 102 2.53 -21.36 -2.92
N CYS A 103 2.80 -21.96 -1.75
CA CYS A 103 3.48 -23.23 -1.58
C CYS A 103 2.91 -24.34 -2.47
#